data_AF-A0A379QCB3-F1
#
_entry.id   AF-A0A379QCB3-F1
#
_cell.length_a   1.000
_cell.length_b   1.000
_cell.length_c   1.000
_cell.angle_alpha   90.00
_cell.angle_beta   90.00
_cell.angle_gamma   90.00
#
_symmetry.space_group_name_H-M   'P 1'
#
loop_
_entity.id
_entity.type
_entity.pdbx_description
1 polymer ?
#
loop_
_entity_poly.entity_id
_entity_poly.type
_entity_poly.pdbx_seq_one_letter_code
_entity_poly.pdbx_strand_id
1 'polypeptide(L)'
;MYIQDIPKNSKFWVVRSGDGGMFYDHFVHNSIAAIGHIDAMEFSNQTLSNKEEVIKLVHNYKNTLLEKKETLASASNKAGQVLRFINEMSVGDIIITLDAKRIIVGKITSNPYKDIESVTLLNVDGITDEKLLKFSLRRNVEWGKTQFRDKLPLAINNSFRANQTVFSANEYWKELNHWLSVAFFPIMKLIFPHALNKQKELTILTLRNIP
;
A
#
# COMPACT_ATOMS: atom_id res chain seq x y z
N MET A 1 4.82 11.71 5.25
CA MET A 1 4.89 10.59 6.21
C MET A 1 6.27 10.42 6.86
N TYR A 2 6.35 10.59 8.18
CA TYR A 2 7.50 10.18 9.00
C TYR A 2 7.21 8.86 9.73
N ILE A 3 8.22 8.09 10.11
CA ILE A 3 8.06 6.78 10.77
C ILE A 3 7.39 6.87 12.14
N GLN A 4 7.51 8.02 12.81
CA GLN A 4 6.83 8.27 14.08
C GLN A 4 5.31 8.40 13.93
N ASP A 5 4.79 8.51 12.71
CA ASP A 5 3.35 8.63 12.42
C ASP A 5 2.67 7.29 12.10
N ILE A 6 3.38 6.16 12.16
CA ILE A 6 2.84 4.83 11.87
C ILE A 6 2.25 4.23 13.16
N PRO A 7 0.93 3.97 13.24
CA PRO A 7 0.34 3.31 14.40
C PRO A 7 1.02 1.96 14.70
N LYS A 8 1.22 1.66 15.98
CA LYS A 8 1.94 0.45 16.45
C LYS A 8 1.36 -0.88 15.94
N ASN A 9 0.09 -0.90 15.53
CA ASN A 9 -0.63 -2.07 15.05
C ASN A 9 -0.93 -2.04 13.53
N SER A 10 -0.31 -1.11 12.80
CA SER A 10 -0.54 -0.97 11.35
C SER A 10 -0.10 -2.24 10.62
N LYS A 11 -0.95 -2.70 9.72
CA LYS A 11 -0.59 -3.80 8.81
C LYS A 11 0.14 -3.26 7.59
N PHE A 12 1.01 -4.09 7.03
CA PHE A 12 1.70 -3.84 5.78
C PHE A 12 1.03 -4.62 4.66
N TRP A 13 0.71 -3.90 3.59
CA TRP A 13 0.07 -4.44 2.41
C TRP A 13 0.87 -4.07 1.17
N VAL A 14 0.97 -5.00 0.24
CA VAL A 14 1.42 -4.70 -1.12
C VAL A 14 0.20 -4.59 -2.01
N VAL A 15 0.12 -3.49 -2.77
CA VAL A 15 -0.87 -3.29 -3.84
C VAL A 15 -0.14 -2.94 -5.13
N ARG A 16 -0.25 -3.81 -6.14
CA ARG A 16 0.36 -3.59 -7.45
C ARG A 16 -0.49 -2.65 -8.30
N SER A 17 0.16 -1.67 -8.91
CA SER A 17 -0.45 -0.70 -9.82
C SER A 17 -0.55 -1.26 -11.25
N GLY A 18 -1.20 -2.40 -11.41
CA GLY A 18 -1.30 -3.13 -12.67
C GLY A 18 -0.05 -3.95 -13.02
N ASP A 19 -0.06 -4.54 -14.21
CA ASP A 19 1.01 -5.42 -14.67
C ASP A 19 2.35 -4.68 -14.77
N GLY A 20 3.38 -5.24 -14.15
CA GLY A 20 4.70 -4.61 -14.05
C GLY A 20 4.74 -3.27 -13.30
N GLY A 21 3.65 -2.86 -12.64
CA GLY A 21 3.53 -1.55 -12.01
C GLY A 21 3.25 -0.41 -12.99
N MET A 22 2.62 -0.71 -14.13
CA MET A 22 2.41 0.25 -15.24
C MET A 22 1.61 1.52 -14.87
N PHE A 23 0.89 1.54 -13.75
CA PHE A 23 0.14 2.67 -13.20
C PHE A 23 0.78 3.22 -11.90
N TYR A 24 2.06 2.92 -11.65
CA TYR A 24 2.78 3.39 -10.46
C TYR A 24 2.66 4.91 -10.30
N ASP A 25 2.95 5.66 -11.37
CA ASP A 25 2.88 7.12 -11.31
C ASP A 25 1.44 7.59 -11.10
N HIS A 26 0.43 6.95 -11.71
CA HIS A 26 -0.98 7.29 -11.48
C HIS A 26 -1.35 7.20 -10.00
N PHE A 27 -0.89 6.15 -9.30
CA PHE A 27 -1.11 5.98 -7.88
C PHE A 27 -0.45 7.11 -7.07
N VAL A 28 0.82 7.40 -7.38
CA VAL A 28 1.61 8.38 -6.64
C VAL A 28 1.08 9.80 -6.84
N HIS A 29 0.89 10.22 -8.08
CA HIS A 29 0.47 11.59 -8.42
C HIS A 29 -0.95 11.90 -7.95
N ASN A 30 -1.84 10.91 -7.97
CA ASN A 30 -3.23 11.11 -7.59
C ASN A 30 -3.52 10.71 -6.13
N SER A 31 -2.49 10.34 -5.35
CA SER A 31 -2.63 9.94 -3.95
C SER A 31 -3.64 8.80 -3.73
N ILE A 32 -3.62 7.80 -4.62
CA ILE A 32 -4.54 6.65 -4.58
C ILE A 32 -3.81 5.32 -4.65
N ALA A 33 -4.47 4.28 -4.17
CA ALA A 33 -4.24 2.90 -4.58
C ALA A 33 -5.55 2.30 -5.09
N ALA A 34 -5.50 1.48 -6.14
CA ALA A 34 -6.68 0.95 -6.80
C ALA A 34 -6.50 -0.50 -7.28
N ILE A 35 -7.59 -1.24 -7.44
CA ILE A 35 -7.58 -2.57 -8.05
C ILE A 35 -8.67 -2.71 -9.12
N GLY A 36 -8.34 -3.37 -10.22
CA GLY A 36 -9.27 -3.56 -11.36
C GLY A 36 -10.06 -4.86 -11.38
N HIS A 37 -10.12 -5.58 -10.24
CA HIS A 37 -10.71 -6.93 -10.21
C HIS A 37 -12.20 -6.93 -10.55
N ILE A 38 -12.94 -5.96 -10.01
CA ILE A 38 -14.41 -5.89 -10.07
C ILE A 38 -14.91 -4.74 -10.95
N ASP A 39 -14.08 -4.19 -11.83
CA ASP A 39 -14.45 -3.04 -12.68
C ASP A 39 -15.65 -3.31 -13.60
N ALA A 40 -15.85 -4.58 -13.98
CA ALA A 40 -16.99 -4.99 -14.79
C ALA A 40 -18.26 -5.31 -13.98
N MET A 41 -18.23 -5.12 -12.65
CA MET A 41 -19.35 -5.41 -11.77
C MET A 41 -20.04 -4.13 -11.31
N GLU A 42 -21.35 -4.23 -11.07
CA GLU A 42 -22.10 -3.15 -10.43
C GLU A 42 -21.99 -3.24 -8.91
N PHE A 43 -21.55 -2.14 -8.31
CA PHE A 43 -21.45 -1.92 -6.86
C PHE A 43 -21.45 -0.42 -6.59
N SER A 44 -21.68 -0.03 -5.35
CA SER A 44 -21.64 1.37 -4.90
C SER A 44 -20.90 1.51 -3.57
N ASN A 45 -20.70 2.76 -3.12
CA ASN A 45 -20.14 3.02 -1.79
C ASN A 45 -21.01 2.44 -0.65
N GLN A 46 -22.33 2.33 -0.86
CA GLN A 46 -23.23 1.65 0.07
C GLN A 46 -22.94 0.14 0.12
N THR A 47 -22.71 -0.50 -1.04
CA THR A 47 -22.27 -1.90 -1.10
C THR A 47 -20.98 -2.10 -0.30
N LEU A 48 -19.98 -1.23 -0.51
CA LEU A 48 -18.67 -1.33 0.15
C LEU A 48 -18.72 -1.12 1.68
N SER A 49 -19.75 -0.41 2.17
CA SER A 49 -19.92 -0.13 3.60
C SER A 49 -20.70 -1.23 4.35
N ASN A 50 -21.27 -2.20 3.63
CA ASN A 50 -22.03 -3.31 4.21
C ASN A 50 -21.31 -4.64 4.00
N LYS A 51 -20.95 -5.30 5.11
CA LYS A 51 -20.17 -6.55 5.09
C LYS A 51 -20.87 -7.68 4.33
N GLU A 52 -22.18 -7.83 4.45
CA GLU A 52 -22.95 -8.89 3.77
C GLU A 52 -23.01 -8.64 2.27
N GLU A 53 -23.19 -7.39 1.87
CA GLU A 53 -23.18 -6.99 0.46
C GLU A 53 -21.80 -7.16 -0.18
N VAL A 54 -20.71 -6.86 0.56
CA VAL A 54 -19.34 -7.16 0.10
C VAL A 54 -19.14 -8.67 -0.08
N ILE A 55 -19.64 -9.51 0.84
CA ILE A 55 -19.53 -10.96 0.71
C ILE A 55 -20.27 -11.45 -0.56
N LYS A 56 -21.48 -10.95 -0.81
CA LYS A 56 -22.24 -11.25 -2.04
C LYS A 56 -21.49 -10.81 -3.29
N LEU A 57 -20.97 -9.58 -3.30
CA LEU A 57 -20.19 -9.04 -4.41
C LEU A 57 -18.97 -9.90 -4.73
N VAL A 58 -18.17 -10.25 -3.72
CA VAL A 58 -16.97 -11.08 -3.86
C VAL A 58 -17.31 -12.51 -4.30
N HIS A 59 -18.42 -13.07 -3.80
CA HIS A 59 -18.91 -14.37 -4.24
C HIS A 59 -19.34 -14.35 -5.72
N ASN A 60 -20.10 -13.33 -6.13
CA ASN A 60 -20.50 -13.16 -7.52
C ASN A 60 -19.29 -12.98 -8.44
N TYR A 61 -18.30 -12.18 -8.02
CA TYR A 61 -17.05 -12.01 -8.74
C TYR A 61 -16.33 -13.34 -8.98
N LYS A 62 -16.22 -14.15 -7.91
CA LYS A 62 -15.63 -15.49 -8.00
C LYS A 62 -16.38 -16.36 -9.02
N ASN A 63 -17.71 -16.35 -9.01
CA ASN A 63 -18.50 -17.14 -9.95
C ASN A 63 -18.30 -16.70 -11.40
N THR A 64 -18.26 -15.39 -11.68
CA THR A 64 -17.95 -14.88 -13.02
C THR A 64 -16.57 -15.31 -13.51
N LEU A 65 -15.57 -15.43 -12.62
CA LEU A 65 -14.26 -15.98 -13.00
C LEU A 65 -14.35 -17.47 -13.35
N LEU A 66 -15.11 -18.26 -12.58
CA LEU A 66 -15.32 -19.68 -12.85
C LEU A 66 -16.05 -19.93 -14.17
N GLU A 67 -17.06 -19.12 -14.48
CA GLU A 67 -17.77 -19.14 -15.77
C GLU A 67 -16.83 -18.83 -16.94
N LYS A 68 -15.84 -17.95 -16.72
CA LYS A 68 -14.74 -17.66 -17.66
C LYS A 68 -13.64 -18.74 -17.67
N LYS A 69 -13.89 -19.90 -17.06
CA LYS A 69 -12.99 -21.07 -17.01
C LYS A 69 -11.69 -20.85 -16.22
N GLU A 70 -11.65 -19.88 -15.31
CA GLU A 70 -10.57 -19.81 -14.33
C GLU A 70 -10.62 -21.01 -13.37
N THR A 71 -9.47 -21.46 -12.91
CA THR A 71 -9.42 -22.55 -11.91
C THR A 71 -10.00 -22.07 -10.58
N LEU A 72 -10.55 -23.00 -9.78
CA LEU A 72 -11.08 -22.68 -8.44
C LEU A 72 -10.04 -21.99 -7.55
N ALA A 73 -8.79 -22.42 -7.63
CA ALA A 73 -7.69 -21.83 -6.87
C ALA A 73 -7.42 -20.37 -7.30
N SER A 74 -7.32 -20.11 -8.61
CA SER A 74 -7.11 -18.77 -9.14
C SER A 74 -8.28 -17.84 -8.82
N ALA A 75 -9.52 -18.30 -9.07
CA ALA A 75 -10.73 -17.53 -8.78
C ALA A 75 -10.86 -17.20 -7.29
N SER A 76 -10.59 -18.17 -6.41
CA SER A 76 -10.61 -17.94 -4.96
C SER A 76 -9.50 -16.98 -4.51
N ASN A 77 -8.31 -17.07 -5.13
CA ASN A 77 -7.23 -16.14 -4.84
C ASN A 77 -7.60 -14.70 -5.22
N LYS A 78 -8.08 -14.48 -6.46
CA LYS A 78 -8.53 -13.16 -6.95
C LYS A 78 -9.67 -12.60 -6.11
N ALA A 79 -10.67 -13.41 -5.76
CA ALA A 79 -11.76 -13.00 -4.87
C ALA A 79 -11.26 -12.61 -3.47
N GLY A 80 -10.31 -13.37 -2.92
CA GLY A 80 -9.66 -13.04 -1.64
C GLY A 80 -8.89 -11.72 -1.68
N GLN A 81 -8.31 -11.33 -2.83
CA GLN A 81 -7.64 -10.03 -2.98
C GLN A 81 -8.63 -8.87 -2.89
N VAL A 82 -9.83 -9.01 -3.49
CA VAL A 82 -10.91 -8.02 -3.37
C VAL A 82 -11.35 -7.90 -1.91
N LEU A 83 -11.57 -9.03 -1.23
CA LEU A 83 -11.98 -9.04 0.17
C LEU A 83 -10.95 -8.36 1.09
N ARG A 84 -9.65 -8.63 0.89
CA ARG A 84 -8.57 -7.97 1.63
C ARG A 84 -8.60 -6.46 1.42
N PHE A 85 -8.72 -6.04 0.17
CA PHE A 85 -8.72 -4.62 -0.18
C PHE A 85 -9.90 -3.86 0.43
N ILE A 86 -11.08 -4.48 0.50
CA ILE A 86 -12.29 -3.83 1.06
C ILE A 86 -12.33 -3.94 2.59
N ASN A 87 -12.19 -5.15 3.15
CA ASN A 87 -12.53 -5.42 4.55
C ASN A 87 -11.33 -5.61 5.49
N GLU A 88 -10.16 -6.04 5.01
CA GLU A 88 -9.02 -6.33 5.90
C GLU A 88 -8.07 -5.13 6.06
N MET A 89 -7.95 -4.31 5.03
CA MET A 89 -7.22 -3.04 5.04
C MET A 89 -7.99 -1.97 5.80
N SER A 90 -7.30 -1.22 6.64
CA SER A 90 -7.87 -0.12 7.44
C SER A 90 -7.16 1.21 7.20
N VAL A 91 -7.84 2.32 7.49
CA VAL A 91 -7.18 3.63 7.57
C VAL A 91 -6.05 3.57 8.61
N GLY A 92 -4.87 4.08 8.24
CA GLY A 92 -3.66 3.99 9.04
C GLY A 92 -2.75 2.80 8.69
N ASP A 93 -3.26 1.78 8.00
CA ASP A 93 -2.40 0.71 7.47
C ASP A 93 -1.41 1.24 6.44
N ILE A 94 -0.30 0.53 6.31
CA ILE A 94 0.77 0.83 5.38
C ILE A 94 0.57 0.08 4.08
N ILE A 95 0.66 0.82 2.97
CA ILE A 95 0.54 0.28 1.63
C ILE A 95 1.84 0.50 0.86
N ILE A 96 2.24 -0.52 0.11
CA ILE A 96 3.48 -0.56 -0.66
C ILE A 96 3.10 -0.81 -2.11
N THR A 97 3.60 0.04 -3.01
CA THR A 97 3.46 -0.12 -4.45
C THR A 97 4.85 -0.08 -5.09
N LEU A 98 5.03 -0.86 -6.14
CA LEU A 98 6.31 -0.99 -6.83
C LEU A 98 6.13 -1.21 -8.33
N ASP A 99 7.13 -0.79 -9.09
CA ASP A 99 7.33 -1.16 -10.48
C ASP A 99 8.65 -1.95 -10.63
N ALA A 100 9.17 -2.05 -11.86
CA ALA A 100 10.44 -2.74 -12.14
C ALA A 100 11.64 -2.15 -11.37
N LYS A 101 11.68 -0.84 -11.14
CA LYS A 101 12.84 -0.09 -10.61
C LYS A 101 12.58 0.62 -9.29
N ARG A 102 11.33 0.97 -9.01
CA ARG A 102 10.91 1.88 -7.94
C ARG A 102 9.99 1.17 -6.96
N ILE A 103 10.06 1.62 -5.71
CA ILE A 103 9.15 1.24 -4.64
C ILE A 103 8.75 2.50 -3.89
N ILE A 104 7.50 2.57 -3.45
CA ILE A 104 7.01 3.62 -2.56
C ILE A 104 6.14 3.00 -1.48
N VAL A 105 6.16 3.66 -0.33
CA VAL A 105 5.35 3.31 0.83
C VAL A 105 4.48 4.50 1.17
N GLY A 106 3.23 4.24 1.50
CA GLY A 106 2.27 5.25 1.93
C GLY A 106 1.37 4.72 3.04
N LYS A 107 0.57 5.62 3.60
CA LYS A 107 -0.41 5.32 4.64
C LYS A 107 -1.82 5.48 4.06
N ILE A 108 -2.69 4.50 4.29
CA ILE A 108 -4.09 4.57 3.84
C ILE A 108 -4.80 5.67 4.63
N THR A 109 -5.48 6.58 3.93
CA THR A 109 -6.18 7.73 4.52
C THR A 109 -7.69 7.69 4.33
N SER A 110 -8.22 6.71 3.58
CA SER A 110 -9.67 6.53 3.42
C SER A 110 -10.13 5.07 3.54
N ASN A 111 -11.42 4.93 3.83
CA ASN A 111 -12.19 3.72 3.53
C ASN A 111 -12.18 3.42 2.01
N PRO A 112 -12.48 2.18 1.59
CA PRO A 112 -12.56 1.86 0.17
C PRO A 112 -13.77 2.58 -0.44
N TYR A 113 -13.62 3.04 -1.68
CA TYR A 113 -14.67 3.72 -2.41
C TYR A 113 -14.68 3.32 -3.90
N LYS A 114 -15.84 3.49 -4.53
CA LYS A 114 -16.01 3.40 -5.99
C LYS A 114 -15.81 4.79 -6.59
N ASP A 115 -15.01 4.84 -7.64
CA ASP A 115 -14.85 6.02 -8.48
C ASP A 115 -14.57 5.57 -9.92
N ILE A 116 -15.46 5.92 -10.83
CA ILE A 116 -15.45 5.48 -12.23
C ILE A 116 -14.63 6.41 -13.13
N GLU A 117 -14.25 7.60 -12.64
CA GLU A 117 -13.54 8.57 -13.43
C GLU A 117 -12.13 8.05 -13.74
N SER A 118 -11.78 8.04 -15.02
CA SER A 118 -10.45 7.60 -15.43
C SER A 118 -9.39 8.56 -14.90
N VAL A 119 -8.33 8.01 -14.33
CA VAL A 119 -7.22 8.81 -13.81
C VAL A 119 -6.13 8.90 -14.87
N THR A 120 -5.70 10.13 -15.14
CA THR A 120 -4.62 10.46 -16.07
C THR A 120 -3.36 10.90 -15.33
N LEU A 121 -2.24 10.94 -16.04
CA LEU A 121 -1.04 11.66 -15.62
C LEU A 121 -0.91 12.94 -16.43
N LEU A 122 -0.77 14.06 -15.75
CA LEU A 122 -0.30 15.29 -16.37
C LEU A 122 1.21 15.24 -16.41
N ASN A 123 1.78 15.12 -17.60
CA ASN A 123 3.22 15.22 -17.77
C ASN A 123 3.69 16.67 -17.58
N VAL A 124 5.00 16.84 -17.36
CA VAL A 124 5.63 18.15 -17.08
C VAL A 124 5.48 19.12 -18.26
N ASP A 125 5.30 18.60 -19.47
CA ASP A 125 5.03 19.34 -20.70
C ASP A 125 3.55 19.73 -20.88
N GLY A 126 2.68 19.38 -19.94
CA GLY A 126 1.25 19.63 -19.99
C GLY A 126 0.48 18.65 -20.90
N ILE A 127 1.16 17.63 -21.45
CA ILE A 127 0.52 16.59 -22.26
C ILE A 127 0.00 15.50 -21.33
N THR A 128 -1.28 15.18 -21.45
CA THR A 128 -1.88 14.06 -20.72
C THR A 128 -1.31 12.75 -21.25
N ASP A 129 -0.80 11.88 -20.36
CA ASP A 129 -0.44 10.51 -20.71
C ASP A 129 -1.66 9.81 -21.34
N GLU A 130 -1.45 9.15 -22.48
CA GLU A 130 -2.49 8.37 -23.17
C GLU A 130 -3.00 7.22 -22.28
N LYS A 131 -2.19 6.78 -21.32
CA LYS A 131 -2.56 5.71 -20.40
C LYS A 131 -3.57 6.21 -19.35
N LEU A 132 -4.75 5.61 -19.40
CA LEU A 132 -5.85 5.83 -18.46
C LEU A 132 -5.94 4.71 -17.43
N LEU A 133 -5.81 5.06 -16.15
CA LEU A 133 -6.14 4.15 -15.04
C LEU A 133 -7.67 4.11 -14.87
N LYS A 134 -8.28 2.97 -15.20
CA LYS A 134 -9.73 2.75 -15.13
C LYS A 134 -10.20 1.98 -13.89
N PHE A 135 -9.27 1.65 -12.99
CA PHE A 135 -9.58 0.85 -11.79
C PHE A 135 -10.54 1.62 -10.89
N SER A 136 -11.70 1.01 -10.63
CA SER A 136 -12.85 1.69 -10.03
C SER A 136 -12.90 1.56 -8.51
N LEU A 137 -12.30 0.50 -7.95
CA LEU A 137 -12.21 0.29 -6.51
C LEU A 137 -10.91 0.91 -5.98
N ARG A 138 -11.03 1.98 -5.18
CA ARG A 138 -9.93 2.85 -4.77
C ARG A 138 -9.86 3.07 -3.26
N ARG A 139 -8.69 3.52 -2.80
CA ARG A 139 -8.42 4.11 -1.49
C ARG A 139 -7.47 5.29 -1.65
N ASN A 140 -7.65 6.32 -0.82
CA ASN A 140 -6.70 7.41 -0.73
C ASN A 140 -5.48 6.98 0.09
N VAL A 141 -4.32 7.47 -0.32
CA VAL A 141 -3.02 7.14 0.27
C VAL A 141 -2.17 8.40 0.37
N GLU A 142 -1.64 8.65 1.57
CA GLU A 142 -0.56 9.61 1.76
C GLU A 142 0.77 8.92 1.44
N TRP A 143 1.31 9.17 0.26
CA TRP A 143 2.58 8.58 -0.18
C TRP A 143 3.81 9.26 0.44
N GLY A 144 4.84 8.45 0.71
CA GLY A 144 6.16 8.93 1.10
C GLY A 144 7.02 9.31 -0.10
N LYS A 145 8.34 9.19 0.06
CA LYS A 145 9.31 9.37 -1.03
C LYS A 145 9.54 8.06 -1.79
N THR A 146 9.57 8.12 -3.11
CA THR A 146 10.00 7.00 -3.95
C THR A 146 11.44 6.60 -3.63
N GLN A 147 11.68 5.30 -3.54
CA GLN A 147 13.00 4.68 -3.37
C GLN A 147 13.29 3.75 -4.55
N PHE A 148 14.58 3.45 -4.75
CA PHE A 148 14.99 2.43 -5.71
C PHE A 148 14.81 1.03 -5.12
N ARG A 149 14.33 0.10 -5.95
CA ARG A 149 13.98 -1.27 -5.55
C ARG A 149 15.22 -2.11 -5.21
N ASP A 150 16.36 -1.81 -5.80
CA ASP A 150 17.66 -2.43 -5.51
C ASP A 150 18.12 -2.19 -4.06
N LYS A 151 17.61 -1.15 -3.39
CA LYS A 151 17.85 -0.87 -1.97
C LYS A 151 17.00 -1.73 -1.02
N LEU A 152 16.09 -2.56 -1.53
CA LEU A 152 15.32 -3.47 -0.68
C LEU A 152 16.20 -4.65 -0.23
N PRO A 153 16.09 -5.07 1.04
CA PRO A 153 16.61 -6.35 1.49
C PRO A 153 16.14 -7.49 0.58
N LEU A 154 17.05 -8.41 0.26
CA LEU A 154 16.79 -9.51 -0.69
C LEU A 154 15.58 -10.37 -0.29
N ALA A 155 15.40 -10.61 1.02
CA ALA A 155 14.27 -11.37 1.55
C ALA A 155 12.91 -10.73 1.19
N ILE A 156 12.79 -9.41 1.34
CA ILE A 156 11.60 -8.65 0.97
C ILE A 156 11.41 -8.66 -0.55
N ASN A 157 12.49 -8.44 -1.30
CA ASN A 157 12.42 -8.38 -2.75
C ASN A 157 11.95 -9.70 -3.37
N ASN A 158 12.32 -10.84 -2.80
CA ASN A 158 11.86 -12.16 -3.23
C ASN A 158 10.37 -12.38 -2.97
N SER A 159 9.88 -11.98 -1.79
CA SER A 159 8.44 -12.03 -1.49
C SER A 159 7.63 -11.13 -2.43
N PHE A 160 8.18 -9.95 -2.76
CA PHE A 160 7.56 -9.01 -3.69
C PHE A 160 7.64 -9.44 -5.16
N ARG A 161 8.10 -10.68 -5.46
CA ARG A 161 7.93 -11.30 -6.78
C ARG A 161 6.57 -12.02 -6.92
N ALA A 162 5.79 -12.15 -5.85
CA ALA A 162 4.45 -12.72 -5.94
C ALA A 162 3.58 -11.94 -6.94
N ASN A 163 2.93 -12.64 -7.87
CA ASN A 163 2.11 -12.03 -8.92
C ASN A 163 0.72 -11.58 -8.44
N GLN A 164 0.43 -11.71 -7.14
CA GLN A 164 -0.82 -11.21 -6.58
C GLN A 164 -0.82 -9.68 -6.59
N THR A 165 -1.98 -9.10 -6.94
CA THR A 165 -2.20 -7.65 -6.89
C THR A 165 -2.23 -7.16 -5.45
N VAL A 166 -2.89 -7.88 -4.55
CA VAL A 166 -3.03 -7.51 -3.13
C VAL A 166 -2.58 -8.66 -2.23
N PHE A 167 -1.60 -8.41 -1.38
CA PHE A 167 -1.20 -9.37 -0.34
C PHE A 167 -0.66 -8.68 0.91
N SER A 168 -0.73 -9.37 2.04
CA SER A 168 -0.16 -8.90 3.31
C SER A 168 1.35 -9.15 3.33
N ALA A 169 2.13 -8.13 3.69
CA ALA A 169 3.56 -8.22 3.96
C ALA A 169 3.88 -8.19 5.46
N ASN A 170 2.88 -8.42 6.33
CA ASN A 170 3.01 -8.38 7.78
C ASN A 170 4.08 -9.32 8.34
N GLU A 171 4.34 -10.45 7.66
CA GLU A 171 5.38 -11.40 8.08
C GLU A 171 6.79 -10.79 8.02
N TYR A 172 7.00 -9.75 7.21
CA TYR A 172 8.27 -9.02 7.10
C TYR A 172 8.27 -7.67 7.84
N TRP A 173 7.38 -7.49 8.83
CA TRP A 173 7.22 -6.19 9.49
C TRP A 173 8.52 -5.68 10.12
N LYS A 174 9.40 -6.57 10.62
CA LYS A 174 10.67 -6.18 11.25
C LYS A 174 11.62 -5.60 10.22
N GLU A 175 11.80 -6.31 9.11
CA GLU A 175 12.67 -5.94 8.01
C GLU A 175 12.14 -4.69 7.30
N LEU A 176 10.82 -4.60 7.11
CA LEU A 176 10.16 -3.41 6.56
C LEU A 176 10.33 -2.20 7.48
N ASN A 177 10.10 -2.34 8.79
CA ASN A 177 10.31 -1.24 9.73
C ASN A 177 11.77 -0.79 9.78
N HIS A 178 12.71 -1.74 9.76
CA HIS A 178 14.13 -1.41 9.70
C HIS A 178 14.48 -0.68 8.40
N TRP A 179 14.08 -1.23 7.24
CA TRP A 179 14.33 -0.60 5.95
C TRP A 179 13.69 0.78 5.84
N LEU A 180 12.44 0.93 6.30
CA LEU A 180 11.77 2.23 6.37
C LEU A 180 12.60 3.19 7.21
N SER A 181 13.05 2.76 8.40
CA SER A 181 13.92 3.56 9.26
C SER A 181 15.16 4.04 8.53
N VAL A 182 15.84 3.20 7.77
CA VAL A 182 17.06 3.63 7.08
C VAL A 182 16.76 4.50 5.85
N ALA A 183 15.80 4.08 5.01
CA ALA A 183 15.53 4.71 3.71
C ALA A 183 14.83 6.07 3.82
N PHE A 184 14.08 6.30 4.90
CA PHE A 184 13.32 7.52 5.13
C PHE A 184 13.87 8.38 6.28
N PHE A 185 15.05 8.02 6.84
CA PHE A 185 15.71 8.79 7.90
C PHE A 185 16.34 10.16 7.52
N PRO A 186 16.67 10.53 6.27
CA PRO A 186 17.43 11.75 6.05
C PRO A 186 16.51 12.97 6.03
N ILE A 187 16.09 13.40 7.23
CA ILE A 187 15.66 14.76 7.63
C ILE A 187 15.79 14.93 9.17
N MET A 188 15.98 13.86 9.94
CA MET A 188 16.02 13.99 11.42
C MET A 188 17.33 14.58 11.97
N LYS A 189 18.45 14.45 11.26
CA LYS A 189 19.78 14.85 11.79
C LYS A 189 20.10 16.36 11.68
N LEU A 190 19.34 17.12 10.89
CA LEU A 190 19.59 18.55 10.64
C LEU A 190 18.66 19.48 11.41
N ILE A 191 17.50 18.99 11.89
CA ILE A 191 16.46 19.85 12.49
C ILE A 191 16.43 19.78 14.03
N PHE A 192 16.94 18.69 14.64
CA PHE A 192 16.90 18.55 16.11
C PHE A 192 18.22 18.04 16.71
N PRO A 193 19.20 18.91 17.00
CA PRO A 193 20.37 18.54 17.79
C PRO A 193 20.03 18.20 19.26
N HIS A 194 18.86 18.60 19.77
CA HIS A 194 18.50 18.48 21.19
C HIS A 194 17.84 17.15 21.60
N ALA A 195 17.34 16.33 20.66
CA ALA A 195 16.69 15.05 21.01
C ALA A 195 17.69 13.98 21.49
N LEU A 196 18.98 14.11 21.14
CA LEU A 196 20.05 13.23 21.62
C LEU A 196 20.52 13.53 23.06
N ASN A 197 20.21 14.72 23.60
CA ASN A 197 20.68 15.09 24.95
C ASN A 197 19.90 14.38 26.07
N LYS A 198 18.62 14.03 25.86
CA LYS A 198 17.86 13.29 26.88
C LYS A 198 18.37 11.87 27.10
N GLN A 199 18.94 11.22 26.08
CA GLN A 199 19.50 9.87 26.22
C GLN A 199 20.86 9.89 26.95
N LYS A 200 21.64 10.98 26.82
CA LYS A 200 22.85 11.19 27.62
C LYS A 200 22.54 11.50 29.09
N GLU A 201 21.51 12.29 29.40
CA GLU A 201 21.14 12.57 30.80
C GLU A 201 20.68 11.31 31.56
N LEU A 202 19.94 10.40 30.90
CA LEU A 202 19.52 9.12 31.48
C LEU A 202 20.70 8.14 31.73
N THR A 203 21.82 8.30 31.01
CA THR A 203 23.04 7.50 31.24
C THR A 203 23.92 8.12 32.35
N ILE A 204 23.88 9.44 32.52
CA ILE A 204 24.63 10.13 33.60
C ILE A 204 23.93 9.95 34.97
N LEU A 205 22.60 9.85 35.00
CA LEU A 205 21.83 9.59 36.22
C LEU A 205 21.97 8.15 36.76
N THR A 206 22.29 7.19 35.89
CA THR A 206 22.54 5.78 36.30
C THR A 206 23.97 5.53 36.75
N LEU A 207 24.94 6.37 36.36
CA LEU A 207 26.34 6.30 36.80
C LEU A 207 26.64 7.09 38.10
N ARG A 208 25.69 7.87 38.62
CA ARG A 208 25.83 8.63 39.88
C ARG A 208 25.24 7.93 41.10
N ASN A 209 24.60 6.77 40.93
CA ASN A 209 23.98 5.97 42.00
C ASN A 209 24.51 4.53 42.02
N ILE A 210 25.83 4.38 42.06
CA ILE A 210 26.46 3.13 42.50
C ILE A 210 27.28 3.52 43.75
N PRO A 211 27.05 2.88 44.92
CA PRO A 211 27.70 3.24 46.18
C PRO A 211 29.21 2.99 46.17
#